data_AF-A0A069RRF6-F1
#
_entry.id   AF-A0A069RRF6-F1
#
_cell.length_a   1.000
_cell.length_b   1.000
_cell.length_c   1.000
_cell.angle_alpha   90.00
_cell.angle_beta   90.00
_cell.angle_gamma   90.00
#
_symmetry.space_group_name_H-M   'P 1'
#
loop_
_entity.id
_entity.type
_entity.pdbx_description
1 polymer ?
#
loop_
_entity_poly.entity_id
_entity_poly.type
_entity_poly.pdbx_seq_one_letter_code
_entity_poly.pdbx_strand_id
1 'polypeptide(L)'
;MKFKKLGLLALAGALGIMITAGCAKEEAPNEDANANQQEQVQDDGYSSDSTKSGYAIERMELDIADGGSDSRVYYPKMQDYKGELTQDYINQSLENAVKMYADKDSYSSAQIDYNIKRMDSDVLSIVFKGTAEPRGLGRTVNIMKSVNIDVGTSNEITYDNLVKDDESMRKVLAQKLKESKNMEFEAEGIRVYFDNGSIVFFYMPLDDSAEEFIQIEVPEGEIEDILNKEFGEHPAS
;
A
#
# COMPACT_ATOMS: atom_id res chain seq x y z
N MET A 1 10.93 -2.88 -73.28
CA MET A 1 9.79 -2.71 -72.34
C MET A 1 9.56 -1.21 -72.12
N LYS A 2 8.32 -0.76 -72.31
CA LYS A 2 7.89 0.65 -72.28
C LYS A 2 6.98 0.88 -71.07
N PHE A 3 7.24 1.91 -70.27
CA PHE A 3 6.25 2.66 -69.49
C PHE A 3 6.73 4.13 -69.50
N LYS A 4 6.15 5.01 -70.35
CA LYS A 4 5.07 6.00 -70.06
C LYS A 4 5.38 6.84 -68.80
N LYS A 5 5.98 8.04 -68.86
CA LYS A 5 5.54 9.41 -69.29
C LYS A 5 4.39 10.04 -68.46
N LEU A 6 4.65 11.29 -68.04
CA LEU A 6 3.78 12.41 -67.58
C LEU A 6 3.22 12.34 -66.14
N GLY A 7 3.14 13.44 -65.38
CA GLY A 7 3.37 14.85 -65.70
C GLY A 7 3.17 15.78 -64.49
N LEU A 8 3.78 16.96 -64.59
CA LEU A 8 3.65 18.17 -63.79
C LEU A 8 2.18 18.55 -63.46
N LEU A 9 1.95 19.15 -62.27
CA LEU A 9 1.23 20.43 -62.20
C LEU A 9 1.61 21.20 -60.93
N ALA A 10 2.06 22.43 -61.13
CA ALA A 10 2.31 23.44 -60.12
C ALA A 10 1.00 24.17 -59.77
N LEU A 11 0.89 24.65 -58.52
CA LEU A 11 0.11 25.86 -58.26
C LEU A 11 0.84 26.70 -57.20
N ALA A 12 1.33 27.85 -57.67
CA ALA A 12 1.84 28.93 -56.84
C ALA A 12 0.67 29.83 -56.39
N GLY A 13 0.77 30.34 -55.17
CA GLY A 13 -0.14 31.35 -54.64
C GLY A 13 0.54 32.09 -53.50
N ALA A 14 1.36 33.08 -53.85
CA ALA A 14 2.02 34.00 -52.93
C ALA A 14 1.03 35.06 -52.42
N LEU A 15 1.11 35.40 -51.14
CA LEU A 15 0.79 36.74 -50.65
C LEU A 15 1.80 37.13 -49.59
N GLY A 16 2.65 38.10 -49.92
CA GLY A 16 3.59 38.71 -48.99
C GLY A 16 2.95 39.86 -48.23
N ILE A 17 3.41 40.09 -47.00
CA ILE A 17 3.39 41.38 -46.32
C ILE A 17 4.76 41.58 -45.64
N MET A 18 5.16 42.85 -45.61
CA MET A 18 6.51 43.37 -45.68
C MET A 18 7.36 43.26 -44.40
N ILE A 19 8.66 43.29 -44.67
CA ILE A 19 9.80 43.48 -43.77
C ILE A 19 9.73 44.85 -43.07
N THR A 20 10.00 44.89 -41.77
CA THR A 20 10.78 45.99 -41.18
C THR A 20 11.84 45.44 -40.21
N ALA A 21 12.96 46.16 -40.16
CA ALA A 21 14.31 45.74 -39.81
C ALA A 21 14.62 45.52 -38.32
N GLY A 22 15.67 44.72 -38.08
CA GLY A 22 16.58 44.79 -36.92
C GLY A 22 16.25 43.79 -35.81
N CYS A 23 17.11 42.90 -35.33
CA CYS A 23 18.55 42.69 -35.47
C CYS A 23 18.81 41.19 -35.39
N ALA A 24 19.79 40.74 -36.16
CA ALA A 24 20.29 39.38 -36.14
C ALA A 24 21.07 39.07 -34.86
N LYS A 25 20.85 37.88 -34.31
CA LYS A 25 21.94 36.98 -33.90
C LYS A 25 21.46 35.55 -34.12
N GLU A 26 22.09 34.89 -35.08
CA GLU A 26 21.90 33.49 -35.45
C GLU A 26 23.20 32.74 -35.11
N GLU A 27 23.04 31.53 -34.55
CA GLU A 27 23.89 30.33 -34.56
C GLU A 27 23.48 29.51 -33.32
N ALA A 28 23.18 28.21 -33.31
CA ALA A 28 22.85 27.14 -34.25
C ALA A 28 22.42 25.94 -33.34
N PRO A 29 21.80 24.85 -33.85
CA PRO A 29 21.03 23.90 -33.05
C PRO A 29 21.88 22.76 -32.46
N ASN A 30 21.45 22.18 -31.34
CA ASN A 30 21.90 20.84 -30.95
C ASN A 30 20.69 20.00 -30.52
N GLU A 31 20.34 19.04 -31.38
CA GLU A 31 19.64 17.82 -30.99
C GLU A 31 20.59 17.00 -30.10
N ASP A 32 20.15 16.64 -28.90
CA ASP A 32 20.24 15.26 -28.45
C ASP A 32 19.44 15.06 -27.17
N ALA A 33 18.70 13.96 -27.20
CA ALA A 33 17.75 13.50 -26.20
C ALA A 33 18.43 13.14 -24.87
N ASN A 34 17.81 13.50 -23.75
CA ASN A 34 17.52 12.53 -22.68
C ASN A 34 16.52 13.13 -21.69
N ALA A 35 15.23 12.91 -21.92
CA ALA A 35 14.20 13.13 -20.90
C ALA A 35 14.22 11.94 -19.94
N ASN A 36 15.12 11.99 -18.96
CA ASN A 36 15.08 11.08 -17.82
C ASN A 36 14.06 11.66 -16.81
N GLN A 37 12.78 11.41 -17.06
CA GLN A 37 11.73 11.62 -16.06
C GLN A 37 11.89 10.51 -15.02
N GLN A 38 12.50 10.86 -13.88
CA GLN A 38 12.34 10.07 -12.67
C GLN A 38 10.87 10.19 -12.27
N GLU A 39 10.13 9.10 -12.44
CA GLU A 39 8.80 8.94 -11.85
C GLU A 39 8.91 9.17 -10.34
N GLN A 40 8.39 10.31 -9.90
CA GLN A 40 8.19 10.60 -8.50
C GLN A 40 7.09 9.67 -7.99
N VAL A 41 7.47 8.77 -7.09
CA VAL A 41 6.55 7.95 -6.31
C VAL A 41 5.64 8.91 -5.54
N GLN A 42 4.34 8.80 -5.81
CA GLN A 42 3.32 9.57 -5.12
C GLN A 42 3.27 9.11 -3.66
N ASP A 43 3.59 10.06 -2.78
CA ASP A 43 3.31 10.02 -1.35
C ASP A 43 1.79 10.18 -1.20
N ASP A 44 1.11 9.06 -0.99
CA ASP A 44 -0.33 9.01 -0.68
C ASP A 44 -0.53 9.51 0.76
N GLY A 45 -0.24 10.80 0.95
CA GLY A 45 -0.07 11.45 2.23
C GLY A 45 -1.28 11.29 3.15
N TYR A 46 -1.10 10.48 4.19
CA TYR A 46 -1.88 10.62 5.41
C TYR A 46 -1.25 11.76 6.23
N SER A 47 -1.94 12.90 6.31
CA SER A 47 -1.56 14.00 7.19
C SER A 47 -1.66 13.53 8.64
N SER A 48 -0.51 13.32 9.28
CA SER A 48 -0.37 12.99 10.70
C SER A 48 -0.82 14.16 11.58
N ASP A 49 -2.13 14.36 11.74
CA ASP A 49 -2.65 15.28 12.74
C ASP A 49 -2.60 14.60 14.11
N SER A 50 -1.39 14.54 14.69
CA SER A 50 -1.11 13.95 16.01
C SER A 50 -1.91 14.59 17.14
N THR A 51 -2.55 15.74 16.89
CA THR A 51 -3.38 16.45 17.86
C THR A 51 -4.69 15.74 18.20
N LYS A 52 -5.16 14.79 17.37
CA LYS A 52 -6.39 14.01 17.65
C LYS A 52 -6.15 12.63 18.26
N SER A 53 -5.04 11.98 17.93
CA SER A 53 -4.73 10.62 18.37
C SER A 53 -4.04 10.54 19.74
N GLY A 54 -3.35 11.61 20.16
CA GLY A 54 -2.57 11.61 21.41
C GLY A 54 -1.24 10.86 21.33
N TYR A 55 -0.78 10.55 20.12
CA TYR A 55 0.53 9.96 19.81
C TYR A 55 0.96 10.36 18.38
N ALA A 56 2.25 10.27 18.10
CA ALA A 56 2.82 10.47 16.77
C ALA A 56 3.34 9.15 16.18
N ILE A 57 3.53 9.11 14.86
CA ILE A 57 4.13 7.99 14.15
C ILE A 57 5.38 8.49 13.42
N GLU A 58 6.51 7.84 13.69
CA GLU A 58 7.77 8.03 13.01
C GLU A 58 8.01 6.88 12.03
N ARG A 59 8.56 7.20 10.85
CA ARG A 59 8.95 6.20 9.85
C ARG A 59 10.32 5.64 10.18
N MET A 60 10.38 4.31 10.36
CA MET A 60 11.61 3.57 10.59
C MET A 60 11.94 2.70 9.38
N GLU A 61 13.22 2.44 9.16
CA GLU A 61 13.74 1.42 8.25
C GLU A 61 14.40 0.33 9.08
N LEU A 62 14.13 -0.95 8.76
CA LEU A 62 14.79 -2.06 9.43
C LEU A 62 16.26 -2.13 9.04
N ASP A 63 17.14 -2.34 10.02
CA ASP A 63 18.54 -2.62 9.77
C ASP A 63 18.69 -4.06 9.26
N ILE A 64 19.16 -4.21 8.03
CA ILE A 64 19.37 -5.49 7.36
C ILE A 64 20.88 -5.75 7.35
N ALA A 65 21.34 -6.56 8.29
CA ALA A 65 22.76 -6.83 8.49
C ALA A 65 23.44 -7.36 7.20
N ASP A 66 24.60 -6.78 6.88
CA ASP A 66 25.50 -7.09 5.76
C ASP A 66 25.01 -6.70 4.35
N GLY A 67 24.84 -5.40 4.11
CA GLY A 67 25.43 -4.64 2.97
C GLY A 67 25.31 -5.16 1.53
N GLY A 68 24.35 -6.02 1.19
CA GLY A 68 24.30 -6.69 -0.11
C GLY A 68 22.93 -7.18 -0.59
N SER A 69 21.82 -6.78 0.01
CA SER A 69 20.49 -7.00 -0.56
C SER A 69 19.86 -5.67 -0.97
N ASP A 70 19.25 -5.63 -2.15
CA ASP A 70 18.33 -4.57 -2.57
C ASP A 70 17.03 -4.66 -1.75
N SER A 71 17.13 -4.75 -0.42
CA SER A 71 15.98 -4.80 0.47
C SER A 71 15.77 -3.44 1.12
N ARG A 72 14.52 -2.99 1.15
CA ARG A 72 14.07 -1.81 1.90
C ARG A 72 12.77 -2.17 2.58
N VAL A 73 12.78 -2.18 3.91
CA VAL A 73 11.63 -2.58 4.71
C VAL A 73 11.35 -1.50 5.74
N TYR A 74 10.24 -0.81 5.56
CA TYR A 74 9.83 0.28 6.44
C TYR A 74 8.73 -0.16 7.40
N TYR A 75 8.76 0.40 8.60
CA TYR A 75 7.71 0.21 9.60
C TYR A 75 7.48 1.49 10.41
N PRO A 76 6.26 1.70 10.92
CA PRO A 76 5.97 2.82 11.80
C PRO A 76 6.44 2.53 13.22
N LYS A 77 6.87 3.58 13.91
CA LYS A 77 7.15 3.58 15.34
C LYS A 77 6.31 4.66 16.02
N MET A 78 5.53 4.25 17.00
CA MET A 78 4.76 5.12 17.87
C MET A 78 5.68 5.91 18.81
N GLN A 79 5.39 7.20 18.92
CA GLN A 79 6.06 8.17 19.78
C GLN A 79 5.02 8.94 20.61
N ASP A 80 5.47 9.48 21.74
CA ASP A 80 4.68 10.34 22.63
C ASP A 80 3.38 9.71 23.16
N TYR A 81 3.29 8.37 23.22
CA TYR A 81 2.14 7.68 23.78
C TYR A 81 2.16 7.70 25.31
N LYS A 82 0.98 7.79 25.93
CA LYS A 82 0.83 7.83 27.38
C LYS A 82 1.06 6.44 28.00
N GLY A 83 2.31 6.14 28.29
CA GLY A 83 2.75 4.91 28.97
C GLY A 83 3.83 4.21 28.17
N GLU A 84 5.06 4.25 28.66
CA GLU A 84 6.24 3.74 27.92
C GLU A 84 6.17 2.23 27.67
N LEU A 85 5.77 1.44 28.68
CA LEU A 85 5.62 -0.02 28.52
C LEU A 85 4.61 -0.38 27.43
N THR A 86 3.48 0.31 27.46
CA THR A 86 2.39 0.14 26.50
C THR A 86 2.84 0.54 25.09
N GLN A 87 3.53 1.67 24.95
CA GLN A 87 4.13 2.11 23.70
C GLN A 87 5.14 1.07 23.15
N ASP A 88 5.96 0.48 24.03
CA ASP A 88 6.93 -0.54 23.64
C ASP A 88 6.25 -1.80 23.12
N TYR A 89 5.16 -2.24 23.73
CA TYR A 89 4.37 -3.38 23.22
C TYR A 89 3.79 -3.10 21.83
N ILE A 90 3.23 -1.90 21.62
CA ILE A 90 2.73 -1.49 20.31
C ILE A 90 3.88 -1.49 19.28
N ASN A 91 5.02 -0.87 19.62
CA ASN A 91 6.16 -0.80 18.73
C ASN A 91 6.72 -2.18 18.38
N GLN A 92 6.74 -3.11 19.34
CA GLN A 92 7.12 -4.50 19.07
C GLN A 92 6.15 -5.16 18.08
N SER A 93 4.85 -4.96 18.21
CA SER A 93 3.86 -5.46 17.25
C SER A 93 4.12 -4.93 15.83
N LEU A 94 4.30 -3.61 15.70
CA LEU A 94 4.56 -2.94 14.43
C LEU A 94 5.85 -3.45 13.75
N GLU A 95 6.93 -3.61 14.50
CA GLU A 95 8.19 -4.15 13.99
C GLU A 95 8.07 -5.65 13.63
N ASN A 96 7.41 -6.43 14.49
CA ASN A 96 7.23 -7.87 14.30
C ASN A 96 6.48 -8.22 13.02
N ALA A 97 5.59 -7.34 12.54
CA ALA A 97 4.86 -7.53 11.29
C ALA A 97 5.81 -7.73 10.10
N VAL A 98 6.95 -7.04 10.10
CA VAL A 98 7.87 -6.99 8.96
C VAL A 98 9.26 -7.57 9.22
N LYS A 99 9.67 -7.77 10.49
CA LYS A 99 11.02 -8.24 10.82
C LYS A 99 11.44 -9.53 10.13
N MET A 100 10.50 -10.43 9.83
CA MET A 100 10.80 -11.69 9.15
C MET A 100 11.35 -11.50 7.73
N TYR A 101 11.05 -10.36 7.09
CA TYR A 101 11.53 -10.05 5.74
C TYR A 101 12.96 -9.50 5.72
N ALA A 102 13.51 -9.16 6.90
CA ALA A 102 14.93 -8.86 7.07
C ALA A 102 15.79 -10.12 7.27
N ASP A 103 15.18 -11.31 7.42
CA ASP A 103 15.91 -12.57 7.53
C ASP A 103 16.48 -13.00 6.17
N LYS A 104 17.80 -12.84 6.03
CA LYS A 104 18.56 -13.19 4.84
C LYS A 104 18.57 -14.68 4.50
N ASP A 105 18.28 -15.56 5.46
CA ASP A 105 18.24 -17.00 5.21
C ASP A 105 16.89 -17.40 4.57
N SER A 106 15.85 -16.60 4.84
CA SER A 106 14.50 -16.80 4.30
C SER A 106 14.26 -16.04 2.99
N TYR A 107 14.82 -14.82 2.82
CA TYR A 107 14.55 -13.94 1.68
C TYR A 107 15.85 -13.45 1.02
N SER A 108 15.86 -13.35 -0.31
CA SER A 108 16.95 -12.72 -1.08
C SER A 108 16.79 -11.21 -1.21
N SER A 109 15.55 -10.73 -1.32
CA SER A 109 15.20 -9.32 -1.37
C SER A 109 13.79 -9.09 -0.79
N ALA A 110 13.54 -7.89 -0.28
CA ALA A 110 12.22 -7.45 0.19
C ALA A 110 12.06 -5.94 0.03
N GLN A 111 10.97 -5.50 -0.60
CA GLN A 111 10.59 -4.09 -0.76
C GLN A 111 9.23 -3.91 -0.11
N ILE A 112 9.20 -3.39 1.12
CA ILE A 112 7.98 -3.30 1.93
C ILE A 112 7.85 -1.89 2.49
N ASP A 113 6.68 -1.31 2.30
CA ASP A 113 6.25 -0.05 2.87
C ASP A 113 4.95 -0.24 3.65
N TYR A 114 4.48 0.82 4.31
CA TYR A 114 3.25 0.81 5.07
C TYR A 114 2.38 2.03 4.79
N ASN A 115 1.08 1.84 4.97
CA ASN A 115 0.08 2.89 4.94
C ASN A 115 -0.70 2.91 6.25
N ILE A 116 -0.79 4.08 6.86
CA ILE A 116 -1.68 4.31 8.01
C ILE A 116 -3.10 4.44 7.46
N LYS A 117 -3.98 3.52 7.82
CA LYS A 117 -5.38 3.48 7.35
C LYS A 117 -6.36 4.11 8.35
N ARG A 118 -6.05 4.01 9.65
CA ARG A 118 -6.76 4.69 10.73
C ARG A 118 -5.78 5.06 11.82
N MET A 119 -5.91 6.26 12.35
CA MET A 119 -5.09 6.77 13.45
C MET A 119 -5.94 7.73 14.27
N ASP A 120 -6.51 7.22 15.35
CA ASP A 120 -7.28 8.00 16.32
C ASP A 120 -7.01 7.50 17.76
N SER A 121 -7.81 7.96 18.72
CA SER A 121 -7.69 7.58 20.14
C SER A 121 -8.12 6.15 20.44
N ASP A 122 -8.79 5.49 19.50
CA ASP A 122 -9.43 4.19 19.71
C ASP A 122 -8.68 3.11 18.94
N VAL A 123 -8.32 3.37 17.68
CA VAL A 123 -7.68 2.40 16.79
C VAL A 123 -6.50 3.00 16.03
N LEU A 124 -5.39 2.27 16.01
CA LEU A 124 -4.31 2.41 15.04
C LEU A 124 -4.38 1.23 14.06
N SER A 125 -4.63 1.51 12.79
CA SER A 125 -4.73 0.51 11.71
C SER A 125 -3.70 0.81 10.65
N ILE A 126 -2.79 -0.14 10.43
CA ILE A 126 -1.68 -0.01 9.48
C ILE A 126 -1.69 -1.21 8.54
N VAL A 127 -1.45 -0.94 7.26
CA VAL A 127 -1.33 -1.96 6.22
C VAL A 127 0.07 -1.90 5.63
N PHE A 128 0.81 -3.00 5.76
CA PHE A 128 2.09 -3.21 5.11
C PHE A 128 1.88 -3.84 3.74
N LYS A 129 2.48 -3.27 2.70
CA LYS A 129 2.42 -3.77 1.33
C LYS A 129 3.79 -3.76 0.68
N GLY A 130 3.98 -4.66 -0.28
CA GLY A 130 5.20 -4.70 -1.05
C GLY A 130 5.44 -6.05 -1.68
N THR A 131 6.69 -6.36 -1.92
CA THR A 131 7.12 -7.61 -2.53
C THR A 131 8.30 -8.20 -1.79
N ALA A 132 8.47 -9.52 -1.89
CA ALA A 132 9.65 -10.21 -1.40
C ALA A 132 10.03 -11.36 -2.32
N GLU A 133 11.29 -11.77 -2.30
CA GLU A 133 11.78 -12.94 -3.02
C GLU A 133 12.20 -14.03 -2.02
N PRO A 134 11.34 -15.02 -1.76
CA PRO A 134 11.69 -16.13 -0.87
C PRO A 134 12.80 -16.98 -1.49
N ARG A 135 13.81 -17.34 -0.70
CA ARG A 135 14.87 -18.24 -1.17
C ARG A 135 14.29 -19.60 -1.53
N GLY A 136 14.76 -20.14 -2.65
CA GLY A 136 14.34 -21.46 -3.14
C GLY A 136 13.02 -21.48 -3.91
N LEU A 137 12.23 -20.38 -3.90
CA LEU A 137 10.98 -20.32 -4.65
C LEU A 137 11.18 -19.84 -6.10
N GLY A 138 12.22 -19.06 -6.36
CA GLY A 138 12.59 -18.61 -7.72
C GLY A 138 11.63 -17.58 -8.33
N ARG A 139 10.75 -16.96 -7.53
CA ARG A 139 9.84 -15.89 -7.93
C ARG A 139 9.66 -14.86 -6.82
N THR A 140 9.26 -13.66 -7.20
CA THR A 140 8.77 -12.61 -6.31
C THR A 140 7.34 -12.94 -5.85
N VAL A 141 7.01 -12.63 -4.60
CA VAL A 141 5.67 -12.77 -4.04
C VAL A 141 5.18 -11.43 -3.51
N ASN A 142 3.88 -11.16 -3.69
CA ASN A 142 3.24 -10.00 -3.11
C ASN A 142 3.05 -10.17 -1.60
N ILE A 143 3.35 -9.12 -0.85
CA ILE A 143 3.17 -9.05 0.60
C ILE A 143 2.03 -8.10 0.90
N MET A 144 1.08 -8.58 1.70
CA MET A 144 0.09 -7.76 2.35
C MET A 144 -0.13 -8.24 3.79
N LYS A 145 0.15 -7.37 4.74
CA LYS A 145 -0.11 -7.59 6.17
C LYS A 145 -0.83 -6.38 6.75
N SER A 146 -1.51 -6.60 7.86
CA SER A 146 -2.07 -5.52 8.66
C SER A 146 -1.71 -5.72 10.11
N VAL A 147 -1.59 -4.60 10.82
CA VAL A 147 -1.57 -4.55 12.28
C VAL A 147 -2.63 -3.54 12.68
N ASN A 148 -3.54 -3.98 13.54
CA ASN A 148 -4.57 -3.13 14.12
C ASN A 148 -4.41 -3.18 15.63
N ILE A 149 -4.37 -2.03 16.26
CA ILE A 149 -4.16 -1.91 17.70
C ILE A 149 -5.37 -1.20 18.28
N ASP A 150 -5.99 -1.81 19.29
CA ASP A 150 -6.85 -1.08 20.20
C ASP A 150 -5.98 -0.15 21.04
N VAL A 151 -6.04 1.16 20.78
CA VAL A 151 -5.12 2.15 21.37
C VAL A 151 -5.32 2.25 22.88
N GLY A 152 -6.52 1.95 23.38
CA GLY A 152 -6.76 1.82 24.81
C GLY A 152 -5.92 0.71 25.42
N THR A 153 -6.21 -0.54 25.06
CA THR A 153 -5.61 -1.71 25.73
C THR A 153 -4.26 -2.14 25.16
N SER A 154 -3.87 -1.62 23.99
CA SER A 154 -2.70 -2.02 23.20
C SER A 154 -2.70 -3.46 22.71
N ASN A 155 -3.85 -4.11 22.78
CA ASN A 155 -4.04 -5.43 22.21
C ASN A 155 -4.21 -5.34 20.69
N GLU A 156 -3.65 -6.32 19.99
CA GLU A 156 -3.87 -6.45 18.55
C GLU A 156 -5.31 -6.88 18.26
N ILE A 157 -5.95 -6.20 17.31
CA ILE A 157 -7.25 -6.56 16.75
C ILE A 157 -7.01 -7.41 15.50
N THR A 158 -7.41 -8.67 15.56
CA THR A 158 -7.33 -9.64 14.48
C THR A 158 -8.72 -10.04 14.01
N TYR A 159 -8.84 -10.73 12.88
CA TYR A 159 -10.13 -11.26 12.44
C TYR A 159 -10.77 -12.13 13.54
N ASP A 160 -9.97 -13.01 14.15
CA ASP A 160 -10.44 -14.01 15.12
C ASP A 160 -10.98 -13.41 16.42
N ASN A 161 -10.47 -12.26 16.86
CA ASN A 161 -10.95 -11.59 18.07
C ASN A 161 -11.94 -10.43 17.79
N LEU A 162 -12.01 -9.96 16.54
CA LEU A 162 -12.95 -8.94 16.09
C LEU A 162 -14.31 -9.55 15.74
N VAL A 163 -14.34 -10.72 15.13
CA VAL A 163 -15.59 -11.33 14.64
C VAL A 163 -16.09 -12.36 15.65
N LYS A 164 -17.21 -12.07 16.33
CA LYS A 164 -17.79 -12.99 17.32
C LYS A 164 -18.71 -14.06 16.72
N ASP A 165 -19.18 -13.84 15.48
CA ASP A 165 -19.97 -14.79 14.71
C ASP A 165 -19.37 -14.95 13.30
N ASP A 166 -18.45 -15.90 13.17
CA ASP A 166 -17.74 -16.19 11.91
C ASP A 166 -18.70 -16.67 10.81
N GLU A 167 -19.72 -17.45 11.15
CA GLU A 167 -20.65 -17.99 10.15
C GLU A 167 -21.45 -16.85 9.49
N SER A 168 -21.96 -15.93 10.31
CA SER A 168 -22.67 -14.75 9.80
C SER A 168 -21.74 -13.83 9.02
N MET A 169 -20.51 -13.61 9.51
CA MET A 169 -19.54 -12.78 8.80
C MET A 169 -19.18 -13.35 7.43
N ARG A 170 -18.91 -14.66 7.33
CA ARG A 170 -18.59 -15.31 6.06
C ARG A 170 -19.73 -15.19 5.05
N LYS A 171 -21.00 -15.21 5.48
CA LYS A 171 -22.16 -14.95 4.60
C LYS A 171 -22.15 -13.52 4.07
N VAL A 172 -21.85 -12.53 4.90
CA VAL A 172 -21.70 -11.13 4.49
C VAL A 172 -20.59 -11.00 3.44
N LEU A 173 -19.40 -11.56 3.72
CA LEU A 173 -18.27 -11.52 2.81
C LEU A 173 -18.56 -12.23 1.49
N ALA A 174 -19.21 -13.38 1.52
CA ALA A 174 -19.63 -14.12 0.33
C ALA A 174 -20.58 -13.30 -0.54
N GLN A 175 -21.59 -12.68 0.07
CA GLN A 175 -22.54 -11.83 -0.65
C GLN A 175 -21.83 -10.63 -1.29
N LYS A 176 -21.02 -9.90 -0.53
CA LYS A 176 -20.27 -8.73 -1.03
C LYS A 176 -19.32 -9.10 -2.17
N LEU A 177 -18.63 -10.23 -2.06
CA LEU A 177 -17.72 -10.70 -3.10
C LEU A 177 -18.47 -11.11 -4.37
N LYS A 178 -19.61 -11.80 -4.22
CA LYS A 178 -20.46 -12.18 -5.33
C LYS A 178 -21.01 -10.96 -6.07
N GLU A 179 -21.47 -9.95 -5.34
CA GLU A 179 -22.00 -8.72 -5.92
C GLU A 179 -20.93 -7.87 -6.62
N SER A 180 -19.75 -7.74 -6.01
CA SER A 180 -18.69 -6.86 -6.51
C SER A 180 -17.83 -7.47 -7.60
N LYS A 181 -17.54 -8.79 -7.53
CA LYS A 181 -16.60 -9.47 -8.42
C LYS A 181 -17.17 -10.69 -9.12
N ASN A 182 -18.41 -11.09 -8.82
CA ASN A 182 -19.02 -12.34 -9.31
C ASN A 182 -18.17 -13.60 -9.00
N MET A 183 -17.50 -13.60 -7.86
CA MET A 183 -16.67 -14.72 -7.38
C MET A 183 -17.34 -15.43 -6.20
N GLU A 184 -17.02 -16.71 -6.04
CA GLU A 184 -17.37 -17.46 -4.83
C GLU A 184 -16.36 -17.14 -3.72
N PHE A 185 -16.83 -17.16 -2.47
CA PHE A 185 -15.99 -16.86 -1.32
C PHE A 185 -15.39 -18.14 -0.74
N GLU A 186 -14.09 -18.27 -0.92
CA GLU A 186 -13.28 -19.36 -0.37
C GLU A 186 -12.01 -18.73 0.21
N ALA A 187 -11.93 -18.69 1.53
CA ALA A 187 -10.88 -17.98 2.25
C ALA A 187 -10.44 -18.73 3.52
N GLU A 188 -9.13 -18.86 3.65
CA GLU A 188 -8.43 -19.17 4.90
C GLU A 188 -7.55 -17.97 5.29
N GLY A 189 -7.24 -17.84 6.58
CA GLY A 189 -6.33 -16.79 7.07
C GLY A 189 -6.81 -15.37 6.77
N ILE A 190 -8.12 -15.10 6.93
CA ILE A 190 -8.70 -13.77 6.72
C ILE A 190 -8.02 -12.77 7.67
N ARG A 191 -7.62 -11.63 7.13
CA ARG A 191 -7.06 -10.50 7.86
C ARG A 191 -7.94 -9.28 7.68
N VAL A 192 -7.78 -8.32 8.57
CA VAL A 192 -8.62 -7.12 8.60
C VAL A 192 -7.76 -5.87 8.72
N TYR A 193 -8.27 -4.75 8.19
CA TYR A 193 -7.82 -3.42 8.58
C TYR A 193 -8.99 -2.44 8.60
N PHE A 194 -8.91 -1.42 9.45
CA PHE A 194 -9.90 -0.35 9.55
C PHE A 194 -9.52 0.78 8.59
N ASP A 195 -10.49 1.27 7.81
CA ASP A 195 -10.32 2.35 6.83
C ASP A 195 -11.61 3.20 6.78
N ASN A 196 -11.55 4.44 7.25
CA ASN A 196 -12.62 5.45 7.10
C ASN A 196 -14.07 4.99 7.44
N GLY A 197 -14.26 4.31 8.57
CA GLY A 197 -15.60 3.83 9.00
C GLY A 197 -16.06 2.53 8.33
N SER A 198 -15.17 1.91 7.55
CA SER A 198 -15.29 0.55 7.03
C SER A 198 -14.22 -0.35 7.64
N ILE A 199 -14.51 -1.65 7.65
CA ILE A 199 -13.52 -2.71 7.86
C ILE A 199 -13.28 -3.38 6.52
N VAL A 200 -12.01 -3.47 6.13
CA VAL A 200 -11.59 -4.20 4.93
C VAL A 200 -11.09 -5.57 5.35
N PHE A 201 -11.76 -6.61 4.84
CA PHE A 201 -11.37 -8.00 4.99
C PHE A 201 -10.54 -8.42 3.79
N PHE A 202 -9.40 -9.07 4.02
CA PHE A 202 -8.53 -9.49 2.93
C PHE A 202 -7.89 -10.85 3.16
N TYR A 203 -7.62 -11.54 2.06
CA TYR A 203 -7.01 -12.87 2.05
C TYR A 203 -6.36 -13.14 0.69
N MET A 204 -5.39 -14.06 0.67
CA MET A 204 -4.89 -14.65 -0.57
C MET A 204 -5.84 -15.78 -0.97
N PRO A 205 -6.36 -15.81 -2.21
CA PRO A 205 -7.17 -16.93 -2.67
C PRO A 205 -6.46 -18.28 -2.50
N LEU A 206 -7.23 -19.36 -2.32
CA LEU A 206 -6.70 -20.72 -2.22
C LEU A 206 -6.20 -21.29 -3.56
N ASP A 207 -6.41 -20.55 -4.65
CA ASP A 207 -5.84 -20.87 -5.95
C ASP A 207 -4.32 -20.67 -5.93
N ASP A 208 -3.55 -21.75 -6.13
CA ASP A 208 -2.08 -21.71 -6.16
C ASP A 208 -1.50 -20.77 -7.23
N SER A 209 -2.31 -20.38 -8.22
CA SER A 209 -1.96 -19.39 -9.25
C SER A 209 -2.27 -17.95 -8.85
N ALA A 210 -2.93 -17.72 -7.71
CA ALA A 210 -3.24 -16.38 -7.23
C ALA A 210 -1.98 -15.63 -6.82
N GLU A 211 -1.81 -14.45 -7.38
CA GLU A 211 -0.71 -13.53 -7.05
C GLU A 211 -1.21 -12.33 -6.26
N GLU A 212 -2.53 -12.09 -6.23
CA GLU A 212 -3.14 -10.88 -5.68
C GLU A 212 -4.10 -11.17 -4.53
N PHE A 213 -4.09 -10.30 -3.53
CA PHE A 213 -5.02 -10.37 -2.40
C PHE A 213 -6.41 -9.90 -2.82
N ILE A 214 -7.43 -10.68 -2.43
CA ILE A 214 -8.81 -10.20 -2.45
C ILE A 214 -9.02 -9.30 -1.25
N GLN A 215 -9.61 -8.13 -1.48
CA GLN A 215 -10.07 -7.20 -0.46
C GLN A 215 -11.58 -7.00 -0.62
N ILE A 216 -12.29 -7.03 0.50
CA ILE A 216 -13.74 -6.84 0.62
C ILE A 216 -13.96 -5.77 1.68
N GLU A 217 -14.44 -4.61 1.26
CA GLU A 217 -14.78 -3.51 2.16
C GLU A 217 -16.22 -3.67 2.66
N VAL A 218 -16.41 -3.55 3.97
CA VAL A 218 -17.72 -3.60 4.62
C VAL A 218 -17.84 -2.41 5.57
N PRO A 219 -18.84 -1.53 5.39
CA PRO A 219 -19.09 -0.45 6.34
C PRO A 219 -19.33 -1.00 7.76
N GLU A 220 -18.69 -0.40 8.78
CA GLU A 220 -18.76 -0.90 10.17
C GLU A 220 -20.21 -1.03 10.67
N GLY A 221 -21.06 -0.06 10.30
CA GLY A 221 -22.47 -0.05 10.69
C GLY A 221 -23.33 -1.18 10.09
N GLU A 222 -22.87 -1.86 9.03
CA GLU A 222 -23.59 -3.00 8.45
C GLU A 222 -23.38 -4.31 9.22
N ILE A 223 -22.30 -4.38 10.01
CA ILE A 223 -21.85 -5.61 10.69
C ILE A 223 -21.68 -5.41 12.20
N GLU A 224 -22.12 -4.29 12.76
CA GLU A 224 -21.91 -3.92 14.16
C GLU A 224 -22.38 -5.00 15.15
N ASP A 225 -23.47 -5.69 14.83
CA ASP A 225 -24.06 -6.75 15.64
C ASP A 225 -23.25 -8.05 15.67
N ILE A 226 -22.37 -8.28 14.68
CA ILE A 226 -21.47 -9.45 14.59
C ILE A 226 -20.02 -9.14 14.95
N LEU A 227 -19.73 -7.89 15.36
CA LEU A 227 -18.42 -7.49 15.87
C LEU A 227 -18.33 -7.60 17.40
N ASN A 228 -17.13 -7.95 17.86
CA ASN A 228 -16.64 -7.69 19.20
C ASN A 228 -16.05 -6.27 19.26
N LYS A 229 -16.18 -5.60 20.41
CA LYS A 229 -15.69 -4.23 20.64
C LYS A 229 -14.75 -4.12 21.83
N GLU A 230 -14.49 -5.22 22.52
CA GLU A 230 -13.65 -5.26 23.71
C GLU A 230 -12.50 -6.24 23.48
N PHE A 231 -11.26 -5.75 23.50
CA PHE A 231 -10.08 -6.52 23.11
C PHE A 231 -9.16 -6.90 24.29
N GLY A 232 -9.66 -6.80 25.52
CA GLY A 232 -8.96 -7.19 26.74
C GLY A 232 -8.92 -6.10 27.80
N GLU A 233 -8.10 -6.32 28.82
CA GLU A 233 -7.84 -5.32 29.87
C GLU A 233 -6.66 -4.43 29.49
N HIS A 234 -6.65 -3.20 30.02
CA HIS A 234 -5.48 -2.34 29.95
C HIS A 234 -4.30 -2.99 30.69
N PRO A 235 -3.10 -3.07 30.07
CA PRO A 235 -1.91 -3.50 30.80
C PRO A 235 -1.66 -2.55 31.98
N ALA A 236 -1.35 -3.11 33.14
CA ALA A 236 -0.98 -2.32 34.30
C ALA A 236 0.30 -1.53 33.98
N SER A 237 0.19 -0.20 33.97
CA SER A 237 1.31 0.73 33.80
C SER A 237 2.17 0.81 35.06
#